data_AF-A0A179EUP6-F1
#
_entry.id   AF-A0A179EUP6-F1
#
_cell.length_a   1.000
_cell.length_b   1.000
_cell.length_c   1.000
_cell.angle_alpha   90.00
_cell.angle_beta   90.00
_cell.angle_gamma   90.00
#
_symmetry.space_group_name_H-M   'P 1'
#
loop_
_entity.id
_entity.type
_entity.pdbx_description
1 polymer ?
#
loop_
_entity_poly.entity_id
_entity_poly.type
_entity_poly.pdbx_seq_one_letter_code
_entity_poly.pdbx_strand_id
1 'polypeptide(L)' 'MITIASAMQQDAIKELLEGFNEDGISFQFKEKQGIKLMFETTASDPEVAAKKAKELIKAQPWGTVLYFQATAV' A
#
# COMPACT_ATOMS: atom_id res chain seq x y z
N MET A 1 9.96 5.44 1.32
CA MET A 1 9.04 4.38 1.83
C MET A 1 7.62 4.80 1.51
N ILE A 2 6.60 3.98 1.79
CA ILE A 2 5.21 4.45 1.69
C ILE A 2 4.42 4.11 2.95
N THR A 3 3.36 4.87 3.21
CA THR A 3 2.35 4.50 4.21
C THR A 3 0.97 4.37 3.59
N ILE A 4 0.23 3.35 4.02
CA ILE A 4 -1.21 3.20 3.76
C ILE A 4 -1.97 3.46 5.06
N ALA A 5 -2.74 4.55 5.14
CA ALA A 5 -3.62 4.83 6.26
C ALA A 5 -5.02 4.27 5.97
N SER A 6 -5.42 3.23 6.70
CA SER A 6 -6.76 2.65 6.61
C SER A 6 -7.24 2.12 7.95
N ALA A 7 -8.47 2.46 8.34
CA ALA A 7 -9.09 1.92 9.56
C ALA A 7 -9.63 0.49 9.36
N MET A 8 -9.92 0.09 8.11
CA MET A 8 -10.49 -1.22 7.77
C MET A 8 -9.61 -1.93 6.74
N GLN A 9 -9.83 -3.24 6.55
CA GLN A 9 -9.14 -4.03 5.52
C GLN A 9 -7.60 -4.00 5.62
N GLN A 10 -7.03 -3.79 6.81
CA GLN A 10 -5.58 -3.66 6.98
C GLN A 10 -4.84 -4.94 6.56
N ASP A 11 -5.35 -6.11 6.96
CA ASP A 11 -4.75 -7.40 6.59
C ASP A 11 -4.86 -7.66 5.08
N ALA A 12 -6.01 -7.37 4.47
CA ALA A 12 -6.20 -7.51 3.02
C ALA A 12 -5.29 -6.56 2.22
N ILE A 13 -5.10 -5.32 2.68
CA ILE A 13 -4.15 -4.38 2.09
C ILE A 13 -2.72 -4.92 2.20
N LYS A 14 -2.34 -5.42 3.37
CA LYS A 14 -1.01 -5.98 3.59
C LYS A 14 -0.77 -7.16 2.65
N GLU A 15 -1.68 -8.14 2.61
CA GLU A 15 -1.59 -9.30 1.74
C GLU A 15 -1.49 -8.91 0.26
N LEU A 16 -2.33 -7.98 -0.19
CA LEU A 16 -2.31 -7.47 -1.56
C LEU A 16 -0.95 -6.85 -1.94
N LEU A 17 -0.40 -5.99 -1.07
CA LEU A 17 0.83 -5.27 -1.37
C LEU A 17 2.07 -6.17 -1.25
N GLU A 18 2.13 -7.06 -0.26
CA GLU A 18 3.23 -8.02 -0.13
C GLU A 18 3.20 -9.10 -1.24
N GLY A 19 2.03 -9.38 -1.81
CA GLY A 19 1.87 -10.24 -2.98
C GLY A 19 2.23 -9.58 -4.32
N PHE A 20 2.43 -8.25 -4.36
CA PHE A 20 2.72 -7.52 -5.58
C PHE A 20 4.22 -7.51 -5.90
N ASN A 21 4.57 -7.97 -7.10
CA ASN A 21 5.92 -7.92 -7.63
C ASN A 21 5.88 -7.81 -9.17
N GLU A 22 5.74 -6.59 -9.67
CA GLU A 22 5.78 -6.29 -11.11
C GLU A 22 6.53 -4.96 -11.34
N ASP A 23 7.02 -4.75 -12.56
CA ASP A 23 7.73 -3.51 -12.97
C ASP A 23 8.94 -3.14 -12.09
N GLY A 24 9.54 -4.13 -11.41
CA GLY A 24 10.64 -3.92 -10.45
C GLY A 24 10.20 -3.25 -9.14
N ILE A 25 8.90 -3.12 -8.90
CA ILE A 25 8.30 -2.57 -7.68
C ILE A 25 7.76 -3.74 -6.85
N SER A 26 8.28 -3.88 -5.64
CA SER A 26 7.69 -4.71 -4.60
C SER A 26 7.40 -3.87 -3.37
N PHE A 27 6.55 -4.41 -2.49
CA PHE A 27 6.26 -3.82 -1.18
C PHE A 27 6.53 -4.85 -0.09
N GLN A 28 7.15 -4.42 1.00
CA GLN A 28 7.38 -5.25 2.17
C GLN A 28 6.86 -4.55 3.41
N PHE A 29 6.00 -5.23 4.18
CA PHE A 29 5.47 -4.63 5.41
C PHE A 29 6.57 -4.48 6.45
N LYS A 30 6.70 -3.27 7.01
CA LYS A 30 7.71 -2.94 8.02
C LYS A 30 7.10 -2.90 9.41
N GLU A 31 6.12 -2.02 9.61
CA GLU A 31 5.49 -1.80 10.91
C GLU A 31 4.12 -1.17 10.76
N LYS A 32 3.38 -1.13 11.88
CA LYS A 32 2.08 -0.47 11.99
C LYS A 32 2.12 0.59 13.08
N GLN A 33 1.62 1.78 12.77
CA GLN A 33 1.47 2.88 13.72
C GLN A 33 0.01 3.39 13.68
N GLY A 34 -0.79 2.95 14.65
CA GLY A 34 -2.22 3.22 14.67
C GLY A 34 -2.93 2.61 13.46
N ILE A 35 -3.53 3.46 12.62
CA ILE A 35 -4.19 3.04 11.36
C ILE A 35 -3.24 3.06 10.15
N LYS A 36 -1.98 3.46 10.33
CA LYS A 36 -0.98 3.51 9.26
C LYS A 36 -0.21 2.19 9.18
N LEU A 37 -0.18 1.60 8.01
CA LEU A 37 0.68 0.49 7.63
C LEU A 37 1.87 1.07 6.88
N MET A 38 3.09 0.76 7.33
CA MET A 38 4.32 1.22 6.67
C MET A 38 4.89 0.10 5.82
N PHE A 39 5.24 0.44 4.58
CA PHE A 39 5.86 -0.48 3.63
C PHE A 39 7.19 0.08 3.12
N GLU A 40 8.20 -0.79 3.10
CA GLU A 40 9.38 -0.58 2.27
C GLU A 40 9.04 -0.91 0.82
N THR A 41 9.71 -0.26 -0.12
CA THR A 41 9.50 -0.47 -1.55
C THR A 41 10.82 -0.38 -2.29
N THR A 42 10.94 -1.16 -3.36
CA THR A 42 12.09 -1.14 -4.28
C THR A 42 11.99 -0.06 -5.35
N ALA A 43 10.85 0.63 -5.45
CA ALA A 43 10.68 1.72 -6.41
C ALA A 43 11.70 2.85 -6.17
N SER A 44 12.31 3.34 -7.25
CA SER A 44 13.23 4.47 -7.17
C SER A 44 12.54 5.79 -6.81
N ASP A 45 11.23 5.89 -7.10
CA ASP A 45 10.39 7.02 -6.72
C ASP A 45 9.25 6.56 -5.78
N PRO A 46 9.31 6.96 -4.49
CA PRO A 46 8.26 6.67 -3.51
C PRO A 46 6.86 7.19 -3.89
N GLU A 47 6.76 8.28 -4.66
CA GLU A 47 5.47 8.82 -5.12
C GLU A 47 4.82 7.90 -6.15
N VAL A 48 5.62 7.29 -7.03
CA VAL A 48 5.16 6.27 -7.99
C VAL A 48 4.68 5.03 -7.24
N ALA A 49 5.44 4.58 -6.24
CA ALA A 49 5.04 3.47 -5.38
C ALA A 49 3.72 3.72 -4.64
N ALA A 50 3.53 4.93 -4.07
CA ALA A 50 2.31 5.28 -3.36
C ALA A 50 1.09 5.33 -4.30
N LYS A 51 1.25 5.87 -5.52
CA LYS A 51 0.21 5.86 -6.55
C LYS A 51 -0.14 4.43 -6.98
N LYS A 52 0.86 3.61 -7.27
CA LYS A 52 0.67 2.20 -7.65
C LYS A 52 -0.05 1.42 -6.54
N ALA A 53 0.37 1.56 -5.28
CA ALA A 53 -0.32 0.93 -4.15
C ALA A 53 -1.79 1.36 -4.06
N LYS A 54 -2.07 2.65 -4.26
CA LYS A 54 -3.45 3.18 -4.30
C LYS A 54 -4.28 2.59 -5.44
N GLU A 55 -3.70 2.45 -6.62
CA GLU A 55 -4.34 1.85 -7.79
C GLU A 55 -4.66 0.37 -7.54
N LEU A 56 -3.69 -0.39 -7.01
CA LEU A 56 -3.87 -1.81 -6.66
C LEU A 56 -5.00 -2.00 -5.66
N ILE A 57 -5.02 -1.20 -4.59
CA ILE A 57 -6.09 -1.25 -3.58
C ILE A 57 -7.44 -0.94 -4.22
N LYS A 58 -7.55 0.13 -5.01
CA LYS A 58 -8.81 0.52 -5.66
C LYS A 58 -9.31 -0.49 -6.70
N ALA A 59 -8.42 -1.29 -7.29
CA ALA A 59 -8.79 -2.35 -8.23
C ALA A 59 -9.46 -3.54 -7.53
N GLN A 60 -9.32 -3.68 -6.20
CA GLN A 60 -9.98 -4.74 -5.45
C GLN A 60 -11.47 -4.43 -5.21
N PRO A 61 -12.36 -5.44 -5.19
CA PRO A 61 -13.78 -5.24 -4.92
C PRO A 61 -14.04 -4.46 -3.63
N TRP A 62 -13.29 -4.77 -2.56
CA TRP A 62 -13.40 -4.12 -1.26
C TRP A 62 -12.74 -2.73 -1.20
N GLY A 63 -11.79 -2.43 -2.10
CA GLY A 63 -11.03 -1.18 -2.07
C GLY A 63 -11.75 0.00 -2.73
N THR A 64 -12.74 -0.27 -3.59
CA THR A 64 -13.55 0.78 -4.24
C THR A 64 -14.35 1.64 -3.25
N VAL A 65 -14.78 1.04 -2.14
CA VAL A 65 -15.59 1.68 -1.08
C VAL A 65 -14.75 2.10 0.14
N LEU A 66 -13.46 1.79 0.14
CA LEU A 66 -12.60 2.02 1.29
C LEU A 66 -12.18 3.48 1.37
N TYR A 67 -12.35 4.09 2.54
CA TYR A 67 -11.72 5.38 2.84
C TYR A 67 -10.30 5.15 3.35
N PHE A 68 -9.31 5.41 2.49
CA PHE A 68 -7.90 5.23 2.80
C PHE A 68 -7.03 6.28 2.11
N GLN A 69 -5.80 6.41 2.59
CA GLN A 69 -4.77 7.25 1.99
C GLN A 69 -3.50 6.43 1.74
N ALA A 70 -2.84 6.70 0.61
CA ALA A 70 -1.49 6.23 0.31
C ALA A 70 -0.57 7.44 0.14
N THR A 71 0.57 7.46 0.80
CA THR A 71 1.54 8.57 0.74
C THR A 71 2.97 8.06 0.72
N ALA A 72 3.84 8.75 -0.03
CA ALA A 72 5.28 8.62 0.14
C ALA A 72 5.72 9.12 1.52
N VAL A 73 6.81 8.53 2.02
CA VAL A 73 7.54 8.92 3.23
C VAL A 73 9.01 9.09 2.89
#